data_AF-A0A536XAQ0-F1
#
_entry.id   AF-A0A536XAQ0-F1
#
_cell.length_a   1.000
_cell.length_b   1.000
_cell.length_c   1.000
_cell.angle_alpha   90.00
_cell.angle_beta   90.00
_cell.angle_gamma   90.00
#
_symmetry.space_group_name_H-M   'P 1'
#
loop_
_entity.id
_entity.type
_entity.pdbx_description
1 polymer ?
#
loop_
_entity_poly.entity_id
_entity_poly.type
_entity_poly.pdbx_seq_one_letter_code
_entity_poly.pdbx_strand_id
1 'polypeptide(L)'
;MYRVPSADGGTVFAAKWKLESARVASGNLTHAILACRTAGTATLTRRSRGTCVRRRPTIGSVTYVAPDTPALFSGDGACEVFHVYLAQDALHSFAETDLKGSATPRINELFAVEDPWLKGYFQMLVSEFEAG
;
A
#
# COMPACT_ATOMS: atom_id res chain seq x y z
N MET A 1 14.18 15.96 -3.32
CA MET A 1 14.37 14.64 -2.68
C MET A 1 14.48 14.89 -1.18
N TYR A 2 13.39 14.63 -0.44
CA TYR A 2 13.35 14.83 1.02
C TYR A 2 13.82 13.55 1.70
N ARG A 3 14.81 13.65 2.60
CA ARG A 3 15.35 12.52 3.38
C ARG A 3 14.89 12.69 4.82
N VAL A 4 14.16 11.71 5.34
CA VAL A 4 13.81 11.64 6.77
C VAL A 4 15.08 11.26 7.54
N PRO A 5 15.46 11.99 8.62
CA PRO A 5 16.59 11.60 9.46
C PRO A 5 16.33 10.20 10.04
N SER A 6 17.33 9.31 9.94
CA SER A 6 17.24 7.87 10.26
C SER A 6 16.62 6.94 9.20
N ALA A 7 16.30 7.44 8.00
CA ALA A 7 16.03 6.54 6.88
C ALA A 7 17.35 5.95 6.37
N ASP A 8 17.62 4.69 6.69
CA ASP A 8 18.76 3.90 6.19
C ASP A 8 18.70 3.75 4.67
N GLY A 9 19.02 4.81 3.92
CA GLY A 9 19.32 4.81 2.49
C GLY A 9 18.21 4.36 1.52
N GLY A 10 17.15 3.70 1.99
CA GLY A 10 16.07 3.15 1.19
C GLY A 10 15.25 4.27 0.59
N THR A 11 15.27 4.37 -0.74
CA THR A 11 14.41 5.33 -1.44
C THR A 11 12.98 4.81 -1.37
N VAL A 12 12.12 5.51 -0.63
CA VAL A 12 10.68 5.28 -0.67
C VAL A 12 10.13 6.01 -1.89
N PHE A 13 9.40 5.28 -2.73
CA PHE A 13 8.72 5.87 -3.88
C PHE A 13 7.24 6.03 -3.57
N ALA A 14 6.64 7.08 -4.08
CA ALA A 14 5.21 7.28 -4.01
C ALA A 14 4.63 7.64 -5.37
N ALA A 15 3.41 7.19 -5.63
CA ALA A 15 2.69 7.53 -6.85
C ALA A 15 1.19 7.64 -6.57
N LYS A 16 0.54 8.61 -7.21
CA LYS A 16 -0.91 8.77 -7.16
C LYS A 16 -1.52 8.24 -8.45
N TRP A 17 -2.53 7.39 -8.30
CA TRP A 17 -3.22 6.74 -9.40
C TRP A 17 -4.67 7.22 -9.46
N LYS A 18 -5.14 7.51 -10.67
CA LYS A 18 -6.56 7.65 -10.98
C LYS A 18 -6.97 6.41 -11.76
N LEU A 19 -7.92 5.66 -11.21
CA LEU A 19 -8.35 4.38 -11.76
C LEU A 19 -9.83 4.44 -12.09
N GLU A 20 -10.16 4.05 -13.33
CA GLU A 20 -11.53 3.84 -13.80
C GLU A 20 -11.69 2.36 -14.13
N SER A 21 -12.51 1.64 -13.36
CA SER A 21 -12.85 0.23 -13.60
C SER A 21 -11.67 -0.64 -14.08
N ALA A 22 -10.57 -0.61 -13.33
CA ALA A 22 -9.31 -1.23 -13.73
C ALA A 22 -9.23 -2.71 -13.36
N ARG A 23 -8.44 -3.49 -14.11
CA ARG A 23 -8.01 -4.84 -13.72
C ARG A 23 -6.49 -4.93 -13.80
N VAL A 24 -5.86 -5.40 -12.72
CA VAL A 24 -4.40 -5.44 -12.59
C VAL A 24 -3.98 -6.79 -12.02
N ALA A 25 -3.07 -7.48 -12.69
CA ALA A 25 -2.36 -8.63 -12.13
C ALA A 25 -1.03 -8.13 -11.55
N SER A 26 -0.81 -8.35 -10.26
CA SER A 26 0.41 -7.89 -9.58
C SER A 26 1.65 -8.74 -9.89
N GLY A 27 1.48 -10.02 -10.24
CA GLY A 27 2.62 -10.94 -10.43
C GLY A 27 3.50 -11.02 -9.18
N ASN A 28 4.81 -11.23 -9.39
CA ASN A 28 5.81 -11.06 -8.34
C ASN A 28 6.30 -9.61 -8.35
N LEU A 29 6.02 -8.87 -7.28
CA LEU A 29 6.42 -7.46 -7.18
C LEU A 29 7.80 -7.35 -6.53
N THR A 30 8.62 -6.41 -7.00
CA THR A 30 9.89 -6.07 -6.34
C THR A 30 9.70 -5.21 -5.09
N HIS A 31 8.51 -4.63 -4.91
CA HIS A 31 8.17 -3.74 -3.80
C HIS A 31 6.83 -4.15 -3.19
N ALA A 32 6.74 -4.08 -1.86
CA ALA A 32 5.45 -4.10 -1.20
C ALA A 32 4.76 -2.75 -1.40
N ILE A 33 3.43 -2.72 -1.38
CA ILE A 33 2.67 -1.49 -1.62
C ILE A 33 1.73 -1.24 -0.45
N LEU A 34 1.82 -0.04 0.12
CA LEU A 34 0.75 0.53 0.94
C LEU A 34 -0.11 1.41 0.04
N ALA A 35 -1.41 1.11 -0.02
CA ALA A 35 -2.36 1.78 -0.90
C ALA A 35 -3.43 2.49 -0.07
N CYS A 36 -3.40 3.83 -0.08
CA CYS A 36 -4.39 4.67 0.60
C CYS A 36 -5.44 5.20 -0.37
N ARG A 37 -6.72 4.97 -0.08
CA ARG A 37 -7.84 5.54 -0.86
C ARG A 37 -7.93 7.04 -0.59
N THR A 38 -7.67 7.89 -1.59
CA THR A 38 -7.77 9.35 -1.45
C THR A 38 -9.08 9.92 -1.96
N ALA A 39 -9.73 9.28 -2.93
CA ALA A 39 -11.04 9.70 -3.44
C ALA A 39 -11.81 8.56 -4.12
N GLY A 40 -13.11 8.78 -4.32
CA GLY A 40 -14.02 7.86 -5.02
C GLY A 40 -14.52 6.68 -4.19
N THR A 41 -15.42 5.90 -4.77
CA THR A 41 -16.21 4.85 -4.07
C THR A 41 -16.10 3.48 -4.74
N ALA A 42 -15.07 3.30 -5.58
CA ALA A 42 -14.87 2.07 -6.31
C ALA A 42 -14.86 0.84 -5.38
N THR A 43 -15.51 -0.23 -5.82
CA THR A 43 -15.45 -1.53 -5.14
C THR A 43 -14.17 -2.23 -5.58
N LEU A 44 -13.32 -2.62 -4.64
CA LEU A 44 -12.12 -3.40 -4.89
C LEU A 44 -12.43 -4.88 -4.71
N THR A 45 -12.11 -5.68 -5.71
CA THR A 45 -12.07 -7.14 -5.62
C THR A 45 -10.64 -7.61 -5.79
N ARG A 46 -10.17 -8.44 -4.86
CA ARG A 46 -8.87 -9.09 -4.92
C ARG A 46 -9.06 -10.60 -4.94
N ARG A 47 -8.34 -11.28 -5.83
CA ARG A 47 -8.28 -12.74 -5.90
C ARG A 47 -6.84 -13.19 -5.74
N SER A 48 -6.58 -14.01 -4.71
CA SER A 48 -5.26 -14.60 -4.47
C SER A 48 -5.39 -15.90 -3.69
N ARG A 49 -4.52 -16.88 -4.00
CA ARG A 49 -4.45 -18.19 -3.31
C ARG A 49 -5.82 -18.84 -3.05
N GLY A 50 -6.68 -18.85 -4.07
CA GLY A 50 -8.05 -19.42 -3.98
C GLY A 50 -9.06 -18.60 -3.16
N THR A 51 -8.64 -17.48 -2.56
CA THR A 51 -9.51 -16.56 -1.80
C THR A 51 -9.93 -15.39 -2.67
N CYS A 52 -11.19 -14.96 -2.52
CA CYS A 52 -11.74 -13.78 -3.17
C CYS A 52 -12.28 -12.82 -2.11
N VAL A 53 -11.70 -11.62 -2.02
CA VAL A 53 -12.16 -10.56 -1.11
C VAL A 53 -12.71 -9.41 -1.94
N ARG A 54 -13.99 -9.06 -1.72
CA ARG A 54 -14.64 -7.91 -2.36
C ARG A 54 -15.07 -6.92 -1.29
N ARG A 55 -14.65 -5.67 -1.40
CA ARG A 55 -14.97 -4.60 -0.44
C ARG A 55 -15.08 -3.24 -1.12
N ARG A 56 -15.72 -2.29 -0.46
CA ARG A 56 -15.71 -0.86 -0.83
C ARG A 56 -14.89 -0.11 0.23
N PRO A 57 -13.58 0.11 0.01
CA PRO A 57 -12.74 0.85 0.95
C PRO A 57 -13.21 2.31 1.06
N THR A 58 -13.22 2.83 2.29
CA THR A 58 -13.56 4.23 2.60
C THR A 58 -12.37 5.15 2.30
N ILE A 59 -12.62 6.46 2.15
CA ILE A 59 -11.54 7.43 2.01
C ILE A 59 -10.67 7.44 3.28
N GLY A 60 -9.36 7.33 3.08
CA GLY A 60 -8.37 7.20 4.13
C GLY A 60 -8.04 5.76 4.52
N SER A 61 -8.76 4.75 4.01
CA SER A 61 -8.44 3.36 4.30
C SER A 61 -7.10 2.98 3.65
N VAL A 62 -6.23 2.33 4.41
CA VAL A 62 -4.94 1.83 3.91
C VAL A 62 -5.00 0.31 3.77
N THR A 63 -4.62 -0.19 2.60
CA THR A 63 -4.45 -1.63 2.36
C THR A 63 -2.98 -1.95 2.07
N TYR A 64 -2.61 -3.21 2.31
CA TYR A 64 -1.27 -3.72 2.04
C TYR A 64 -1.30 -4.74 0.91
N VAL A 65 -0.40 -4.59 -0.06
CA VAL A 65 -0.13 -5.57 -1.10
C VAL A 65 1.25 -6.16 -0.84
N ALA A 66 1.25 -7.43 -0.41
CA ALA A 66 2.47 -8.19 -0.22
C ALA A 66 3.17 -8.45 -1.56
N PRO A 67 4.50 -8.34 -1.62
CA PRO A 67 5.22 -8.42 -2.88
C PRO A 67 5.39 -9.85 -3.42
N ASP A 68 5.35 -10.82 -2.52
CA ASP A 68 5.56 -12.25 -2.79
C ASP A 68 4.25 -13.02 -2.99
N THR A 69 3.13 -12.31 -3.08
CA THR A 69 1.80 -12.91 -3.16
C THR A 69 1.08 -12.43 -4.42
N PRO A 70 1.18 -13.20 -5.52
CA PRO A 70 0.47 -12.88 -6.76
C PRO A 70 -1.02 -12.74 -6.50
N ALA A 71 -1.57 -11.63 -6.97
CA ALA A 71 -2.98 -11.32 -6.82
C ALA A 71 -3.51 -10.63 -8.07
N LEU A 72 -4.75 -10.98 -8.42
CA LEU A 72 -5.54 -10.26 -9.41
C LEU A 72 -6.43 -9.27 -8.67
N PHE A 73 -6.31 -8.00 -9.06
CA PHE A 73 -7.13 -6.90 -8.56
C PHE A 73 -8.10 -6.46 -9.65
N SER A 74 -9.32 -6.13 -9.25
CA SER A 74 -10.27 -5.44 -10.11
C SER A 74 -11.03 -4.38 -9.33
N GLY A 75 -11.07 -3.17 -9.87
CA GLY A 75 -11.93 -2.08 -9.41
C GLY A 75 -13.22 -2.02 -10.21
N ASP A 76 -14.32 -1.71 -9.53
CA ASP A 76 -15.62 -1.42 -10.14
C ASP A 76 -16.04 -0.01 -9.71
N GLY A 77 -15.96 0.94 -10.64
CA GLY A 77 -16.11 2.38 -10.41
C GLY A 77 -14.78 3.15 -10.41
N ALA A 78 -14.89 4.47 -10.25
CA ALA A 78 -13.76 5.38 -10.22
C ALA A 78 -13.20 5.57 -8.81
N CYS A 79 -11.88 5.65 -8.69
CA CYS A 79 -11.21 6.01 -7.45
C CYS A 79 -9.83 6.64 -7.69
N GLU A 80 -9.35 7.36 -6.69
CA GLU A 80 -7.97 7.77 -6.58
C GLU A 80 -7.29 7.03 -5.43
N VAL A 81 -6.06 6.60 -5.65
CA VAL A 81 -5.26 5.85 -4.68
C VAL A 81 -3.84 6.38 -4.65
N PHE A 82 -3.33 6.63 -3.45
CA PHE A 82 -1.94 6.99 -3.21
C PHE A 82 -1.17 5.74 -2.79
N HIS A 83 -0.16 5.37 -3.57
CA HIS A 83 0.70 4.22 -3.31
C HIS A 83 2.01 4.69 -2.71
N VAL A 84 2.46 3.99 -1.67
CA VAL A 84 3.83 4.04 -1.16
C VAL A 84 4.46 2.69 -1.38
N TYR A 85 5.59 2.68 -2.08
CA TYR A 85 6.33 1.48 -2.46
C TYR A 85 7.48 1.26 -1.48
N LEU A 86 7.49 0.08 -0.86
CA LEU A 86 8.47 -0.32 0.15
C LEU A 86 9.36 -1.40 -0.45
N ALA A 87 10.66 -1.13 -0.53
CA ALA A 87 11.63 -2.11 -0.98
C ALA A 87 11.64 -3.33 -0.04
N GLN A 88 11.69 -4.54 -0.60
CA GLN A 88 11.70 -5.77 0.20
C GLN A 88 12.89 -5.81 1.17
N ASP A 89 14.08 -5.43 0.70
CA ASP A 89 15.29 -5.43 1.52
C ASP A 89 15.16 -4.48 2.71
N ALA A 90 14.54 -3.30 2.52
CA ALA A 90 14.29 -2.35 3.60
C ALA A 90 13.32 -2.93 4.66
N LEU A 91 12.27 -3.65 4.23
CA LEU A 91 11.36 -4.34 5.13
C LEU A 91 12.03 -5.50 5.88
N HIS A 92 12.97 -6.20 5.23
CA HIS A 92 13.75 -7.26 5.85
C HIS A 92 14.68 -6.69 6.92
N SER A 93 15.47 -5.68 6.60
CA SER A 93 16.39 -5.03 7.54
C SER A 93 15.66 -4.44 8.76
N PHE A 94 14.48 -3.85 8.54
CA PHE A 94 13.62 -3.38 9.63
C PHE A 94 13.15 -4.53 10.54
N ALA A 95 12.71 -5.65 9.96
CA ALA A 95 12.27 -6.80 10.74
C ALA A 95 13.40 -7.41 11.59
N GLU A 96 14.61 -7.51 11.03
CA GLU A 96 15.79 -8.01 11.74
C GLU A 96 16.23 -7.08 12.87
N THR A 97 16.27 -5.78 12.60
CA THR A 97 16.82 -4.78 13.53
C THR A 97 15.83 -4.41 14.63
N ASP A 98 14.60 -4.08 14.25
CA ASP A 98 13.62 -3.47 15.16
C ASP A 98 12.66 -4.48 15.77
N LEU A 99 12.32 -5.55 15.03
CA LEU A 99 11.41 -6.59 15.51
C LEU A 99 12.12 -7.82 16.09
N LYS A 100 13.46 -7.85 16.02
CA LYS A 100 14.31 -8.99 16.44
C LYS A 100 13.89 -10.32 15.79
N GLY A 101 13.26 -10.25 14.61
CA GLY A 101 12.77 -11.40 13.87
C GLY A 101 13.68 -11.72 12.70
N SER A 102 13.94 -13.00 12.42
CA SER A 102 14.75 -13.42 11.26
C SER A 102 13.97 -13.42 9.93
N ALA A 103 12.76 -12.88 9.91
CA ALA A 103 11.90 -12.82 8.74
C ALA A 103 10.89 -11.67 8.85
N THR A 104 10.52 -11.08 7.71
CA THR A 104 9.47 -10.06 7.64
C THR A 104 8.12 -10.67 8.06
N PRO A 105 7.43 -10.13 9.08
CA PRO A 105 6.13 -10.62 9.50
C PRO A 105 5.09 -10.54 8.38
N ARG A 106 4.15 -11.48 8.37
CA ARG A 106 2.99 -11.43 7.46
C ARG A 106 2.05 -10.33 7.92
N ILE A 107 1.97 -9.26 7.15
CA ILE A 107 1.00 -8.17 7.36
C ILE A 107 -0.34 -8.58 6.73
N ASN A 108 -1.41 -8.48 7.53
CA ASN A 108 -2.75 -8.67 7.02
C ASN A 108 -3.06 -7.54 6.03
N GLU A 109 -3.58 -7.89 4.86
CA GLU A 109 -3.85 -6.97 3.76
C GLU A 109 -4.83 -5.84 4.15
N LEU A 110 -5.64 -6.07 5.18
CA LEU A 110 -6.65 -5.15 5.72
C LEU A 110 -6.32 -4.63 7.11
N PHE A 111 -5.05 -4.64 7.51
CA PHE A 111 -4.65 -4.30 8.87
C PHE A 111 -5.03 -2.87 9.30
N ALA A 112 -5.21 -1.94 8.35
CA ALA A 112 -5.34 -0.50 8.63
C ALA A 112 -6.55 0.15 7.94
N VAL A 113 -7.65 -0.59 7.77
CA VAL A 113 -8.87 -0.04 7.14
C VAL A 113 -9.46 1.12 7.95
N GLU A 114 -9.32 1.08 9.28
CA GLU A 114 -9.87 2.07 10.23
C GLU A 114 -8.80 2.71 11.11
N ASP A 115 -7.52 2.62 10.73
CA ASP A 115 -6.42 3.16 11.54
C ASP A 115 -6.32 4.69 11.38
N PRO A 116 -6.61 5.47 12.44
CA PRO A 116 -6.60 6.93 12.36
C PRO A 116 -5.18 7.51 12.24
N TRP A 117 -4.16 6.83 12.75
CA TRP A 117 -2.77 7.28 12.68
C TRP A 117 -2.23 7.12 11.26
N LEU A 118 -2.44 5.95 10.66
CA LEU A 118 -2.05 5.73 9.27
C LEU A 118 -2.83 6.64 8.32
N LYS A 119 -4.12 6.85 8.58
CA LYS A 119 -4.91 7.83 7.82
C LYS A 119 -4.28 9.22 7.88
N GLY A 120 -3.94 9.72 9.07
CA GLY A 120 -3.30 11.03 9.25
C GLY A 120 -1.94 11.13 8.55
N TYR A 121 -1.11 10.10 8.67
CA TYR A 121 0.18 10.01 7.98
C TYR A 121 0.03 10.10 6.46
N PHE A 122 -0.89 9.34 5.87
CA PHE A 122 -1.14 9.40 4.43
C PHE A 122 -1.74 10.72 3.97
N GLN A 123 -2.58 11.36 4.80
CA GLN A 123 -3.10 12.71 4.49
C GLN A 123 -1.97 13.73 4.41
N MET A 124 -1.00 13.67 5.31
CA MET A 124 0.20 14.51 5.27
C MET A 124 1.03 14.23 4.00
N LEU A 125 1.32 12.97 3.69
CA LEU A 125 2.09 12.59 2.49
C LEU A 125 1.41 13.05 1.19
N VAL A 126 0.10 12.92 1.09
CA VAL A 126 -0.66 13.38 -0.08
C VAL A 126 -0.57 14.90 -0.22
N SER A 127 -0.69 15.64 0.89
CA SER A 127 -0.51 17.09 0.90
C SER A 127 0.88 17.50 0.43
N GLU A 128 1.93 16.81 0.86
CA GLU A 128 3.31 17.08 0.43
C GLU A 128 3.50 16.78 -1.06
N PHE A 129 2.92 15.67 -1.55
CA PHE A 129 2.99 15.28 -2.96
C PHE A 129 2.28 16.28 -3.88
N GLU A 130 1.14 16.84 -3.45
CA GLU A 130 0.36 17.80 -4.24
C GLU A 130 0.91 19.22 -4.20
N ALA A 131 1.75 19.55 -3.21
CA ALA A 131 2.38 20.86 -3.08
C ALA A 131 3.65 21.03 -3.94
N GLY A 132 4.21 19.92 -4.44
CA GLY A 132 5.42 19.89 -5.28
C GLY A 132 5.11 19.88 -6.77
#